data_AF-A0A969VLB2-F1
#
_entry.id   AF-A0A969VLB2-F1
#
_cell.length_a   1.000
_cell.length_b   1.000
_cell.length_c   1.000
_cell.angle_alpha   90.00
_cell.angle_beta   90.00
_cell.angle_gamma   90.00
#
_symmetry.space_group_name_H-M   'P 1'
#
loop_
_entity.id
_entity.type
_entity.pdbx_description
1 polymer ?
#
loop_
_entity_poly.entity_id
_entity_poly.type
_entity_poly.pdbx_seq_one_letter_code
_entity_poly.pdbx_strand_id
1 'polypeptide(L)'
;MTGVAATVRRFEGALCVIVFDEPAPHGFRKVGGWLSLTQNGLTSVGCVLPLGDARRIILRVDGGCTHMTGGAPILVAFAGPDEVPGLPPLDVYDNLRVLSQWPDQKPMFSVVTLLRNEVSYRRMLRSYRDYGFTPENTEFIAIDNRGANLADGYQGARLALSQAMGRYLIFCHDDVELLQDNFDDLCQRLATLEALDPRWMVAGMAGGVFRQQASATGRNRVASRLSDRWGAGRRVCRPFPRQVESLDEMFLLMPRLRAPQSSIDLSGFHFFGTDLCLQAELAGGSAYVIDFHLFHHGTGHKGPDYWEQKARIEAKYRPYFPGRIVVTSTQPLQF
;
A
#
# COMPACT_ATOMS: atom_id res chain seq x y z
N MET A 1 -12.66 49.30 10.71
CA MET A 1 -11.20 49.10 10.68
C MET A 1 -10.53 50.30 10.03
N THR A 2 -9.45 50.83 10.60
CA THR A 2 -8.70 51.95 10.03
C THR A 2 -7.83 51.45 8.88
N GLY A 3 -8.21 51.72 7.64
CA GLY A 3 -7.40 51.39 6.47
C GLY A 3 -6.35 52.47 6.17
N VAL A 4 -5.31 52.10 5.44
CA VAL A 4 -4.25 53.01 4.96
C VAL A 4 -4.48 53.28 3.48
N ALA A 5 -4.39 54.54 3.07
CA ALA A 5 -4.48 54.93 1.67
C ALA A 5 -3.25 54.45 0.90
N ALA A 6 -3.47 53.87 -0.28
CA ALA A 6 -2.42 53.43 -1.18
C ALA A 6 -2.90 53.54 -2.63
N THR A 7 -2.03 53.23 -3.58
CA THR A 7 -2.35 53.30 -5.01
C THR A 7 -2.05 51.96 -5.68
N VAL A 8 -2.98 51.47 -6.50
CA VAL A 8 -2.74 50.29 -7.34
C VAL A 8 -1.87 50.73 -8.52
N ARG A 9 -0.68 50.15 -8.66
CA ARG A 9 0.26 50.53 -9.73
C ARG A 9 0.16 49.64 -10.95
N ARG A 10 -0.08 48.34 -10.75
CA ARG A 10 -0.21 47.35 -11.81
C ARG A 10 -1.04 46.18 -11.31
N PHE A 11 -1.87 45.65 -12.19
CA PHE A 11 -2.56 44.39 -12.00
C PHE A 11 -2.36 43.52 -13.24
N GLU A 12 -2.00 42.26 -13.05
CA GLU A 12 -1.82 41.28 -14.13
C GLU A 12 -2.36 39.93 -13.67
N GLY A 13 -3.46 39.49 -14.28
CA GLY A 13 -4.10 38.21 -13.94
C GLY A 13 -4.66 38.21 -12.54
N ALA A 14 -3.97 37.58 -11.58
CA ALA A 14 -4.33 37.54 -10.16
C ALA A 14 -3.36 38.34 -9.27
N LEU A 15 -2.35 39.00 -9.86
CA LEU A 15 -1.33 39.71 -9.11
C LEU A 15 -1.64 41.21 -9.07
N CYS A 16 -1.67 41.77 -7.86
CA CYS A 16 -1.86 43.21 -7.63
C CYS A 16 -0.61 43.81 -6.97
N VAL A 17 -0.06 44.86 -7.57
CA VAL A 17 1.05 45.65 -7.01
C VAL A 17 0.48 46.93 -6.40
N ILE A 18 0.66 47.06 -5.09
CA ILE A 18 0.22 48.21 -4.30
C ILE A 18 1.44 49.04 -3.92
N VAL A 19 1.32 50.34 -4.09
CA VAL A 19 2.35 51.30 -3.71
C VAL A 19 1.79 52.27 -2.69
N PHE A 20 2.56 52.47 -1.62
CA PHE A 20 2.26 53.39 -0.54
C PHE A 20 3.16 54.62 -0.67
N ASP A 21 2.63 55.80 -0.37
CA ASP A 21 3.40 57.05 -0.38
C ASP A 21 4.44 57.07 0.75
N GLU A 22 4.08 56.51 1.90
CA GLU A 22 4.95 56.22 3.04
C GLU A 22 5.21 54.71 3.20
N PRO A 23 6.25 54.29 3.95
CA PRO A 23 6.46 52.86 4.22
C PRO A 23 5.20 52.19 4.74
N ALA A 24 4.85 51.04 4.14
CA ALA A 24 3.68 50.27 4.51
C ALA A 24 3.77 49.84 5.99
N PRO A 25 2.62 49.78 6.71
CA PRO A 25 2.57 49.28 8.08
C PRO A 25 3.32 47.95 8.22
N HIS A 26 4.06 47.77 9.31
CA HIS A 26 4.97 46.62 9.49
C HIS A 26 4.28 45.28 9.25
N GLY A 27 3.03 45.11 9.70
CA GLY A 27 2.27 43.87 9.53
C GLY A 27 1.72 43.63 8.11
N PHE A 28 1.61 44.65 7.25
CA PHE A 28 1.13 44.46 5.87
C PHE A 28 2.13 43.69 5.01
N ARG A 29 3.41 43.65 5.41
CA ARG A 29 4.48 42.93 4.68
C ARG A 29 4.65 41.48 5.15
N LYS A 30 3.80 41.00 6.05
CA LYS A 30 3.86 39.62 6.53
C LYS A 30 3.52 38.68 5.37
N VAL A 31 4.51 37.94 4.88
CA VAL A 31 4.32 36.91 3.84
C VAL A 31 3.25 35.91 4.29
N GLY A 32 2.28 35.62 3.42
CA GLY A 32 1.13 34.78 3.74
C GLY A 32 0.03 35.47 4.56
N GLY A 33 0.22 36.74 4.93
CA GLY A 33 -0.83 37.58 5.52
C GLY A 33 -1.87 37.98 4.48
N TRP A 34 -3.09 38.24 4.93
CA TRP A 34 -4.20 38.62 4.07
C TRP A 34 -4.56 40.10 4.26
N LEU A 35 -4.74 40.80 3.15
CA LEU A 35 -5.12 42.21 3.13
C LEU A 35 -6.39 42.38 2.28
N SER A 36 -7.29 43.24 2.74
CA SER A 36 -8.45 43.70 1.99
C SER A 36 -8.12 45.00 1.25
N LEU A 37 -8.59 45.09 0.01
CA LEU A 37 -8.39 46.17 -0.94
C LEU A 37 -9.76 46.73 -1.32
N THR A 38 -10.05 47.96 -0.92
CA THR A 38 -11.34 48.59 -1.23
C THR A 38 -11.18 49.78 -2.17
N GLN A 39 -11.91 49.78 -3.28
CA GLN A 39 -12.03 50.89 -4.22
C GLN A 39 -13.47 51.08 -4.66
N ASN A 40 -13.98 52.32 -4.62
CA ASN A 40 -15.35 52.66 -5.04
C ASN A 40 -16.44 51.78 -4.40
N GLY A 41 -16.24 51.39 -3.13
CA GLY A 41 -17.19 50.55 -2.38
C GLY A 41 -17.11 49.05 -2.67
N LEU A 42 -16.27 48.62 -3.62
CA LEU A 42 -15.99 47.21 -3.91
C LEU A 42 -14.72 46.76 -3.18
N THR A 43 -14.71 45.53 -2.67
CA THR A 43 -13.58 44.98 -1.91
C THR A 43 -13.09 43.66 -2.52
N SER A 44 -11.78 43.55 -2.70
CA SER A 44 -11.05 42.32 -3.02
C SER A 44 -10.13 41.94 -1.86
N VAL A 45 -9.78 40.67 -1.72
CA VAL A 45 -8.88 40.19 -0.65
C VAL A 45 -7.74 39.41 -1.25
N GLY A 46 -6.51 39.72 -0.82
CA GLY A 46 -5.30 39.14 -1.38
C GLY A 46 -4.30 38.67 -0.34
N CYS A 47 -3.51 37.68 -0.73
CA CYS A 47 -2.43 37.12 0.07
C CYS A 47 -1.08 37.78 -0.28
N VAL A 48 -0.34 38.22 0.74
CA VAL A 48 0.96 38.90 0.61
C VAL A 48 2.05 37.94 0.14
N LEU A 49 2.66 38.29 -1.00
CA LEU A 49 3.76 37.56 -1.61
C LEU A 49 5.13 38.08 -1.15
N PRO A 50 6.18 37.24 -1.15
CA PRO A 50 7.54 37.61 -0.75
C PRO A 50 8.30 38.39 -1.85
N LEU A 51 7.62 39.31 -2.53
CA LEU A 51 8.13 40.02 -3.72
C LEU A 51 8.08 41.55 -3.57
N GLY A 52 7.58 42.05 -2.43
CA GLY A 52 7.48 43.47 -2.11
C GLY A 52 8.70 44.03 -1.36
N ASP A 53 8.67 45.33 -1.12
CA ASP A 53 9.63 46.10 -0.32
C ASP A 53 8.91 46.97 0.74
N ALA A 54 9.60 47.97 1.30
CA ALA A 54 9.03 48.84 2.32
C ALA A 54 7.84 49.69 1.83
N ARG A 55 7.77 50.04 0.55
CA ARG A 55 6.73 50.91 -0.05
C ARG A 55 5.88 50.19 -1.09
N ARG A 56 6.24 48.95 -1.44
CA ARG A 56 5.56 48.16 -2.45
C ARG A 56 5.18 46.81 -1.89
N ILE A 57 3.91 46.44 -2.00
CA ILE A 57 3.42 45.11 -1.61
C ILE A 57 2.82 44.45 -2.84
N ILE A 58 3.14 43.17 -3.04
CA ILE A 58 2.55 42.36 -4.09
C ILE A 58 1.58 41.37 -3.44
N LEU A 59 0.33 41.40 -3.89
CA LEU A 59 -0.72 40.50 -3.43
C LEU A 59 -1.10 39.55 -4.56
N ARG A 60 -1.39 38.28 -4.22
CA ARG A 60 -2.19 37.40 -5.06
C ARG A 60 -3.64 37.53 -4.62
N VAL A 61 -4.51 37.97 -5.51
CA VAL A 61 -5.94 38.15 -5.27
C VAL A 61 -6.68 37.05 -6.02
N ASP A 62 -7.06 36.01 -5.27
CA ASP A 62 -7.78 34.86 -5.80
C ASP A 62 -9.23 35.32 -6.10
N GLY A 63 -9.64 35.30 -7.37
CA GLY A 63 -10.89 35.91 -7.87
C GLY A 63 -10.70 37.20 -8.70
N GLY A 64 -9.47 37.74 -8.71
CA GLY A 64 -9.09 38.90 -9.51
C GLY A 64 -9.50 40.25 -8.91
N CYS A 65 -9.06 41.34 -9.56
CA CYS A 65 -9.31 42.73 -9.15
C CYS A 65 -9.80 43.57 -10.33
N THR A 66 -10.69 43.02 -11.16
CA THR A 66 -11.13 43.66 -12.41
C THR A 66 -11.86 44.99 -12.20
N HIS A 67 -12.38 45.24 -10.98
CA HIS A 67 -13.01 46.51 -10.61
C HIS A 67 -12.01 47.61 -10.23
N MET A 68 -10.73 47.29 -10.08
CA MET A 68 -9.72 48.27 -9.67
C MET A 68 -9.11 49.00 -10.87
N THR A 69 -9.01 50.32 -10.76
CA THR A 69 -8.36 51.17 -11.76
C THR A 69 -6.95 51.52 -11.30
N GLY A 70 -5.96 51.26 -12.16
CA GLY A 70 -4.57 51.64 -11.90
C GLY A 70 -4.41 53.15 -11.73
N GLY A 71 -3.57 53.57 -10.78
CA GLY A 71 -3.31 54.97 -10.46
C GLY A 71 -4.38 55.64 -9.59
N ALA A 72 -5.52 54.99 -9.32
CA ALA A 72 -6.53 55.52 -8.43
C ALA A 72 -6.27 55.08 -6.97
N PRO A 73 -6.67 55.92 -5.99
CA PRO A 73 -6.48 55.60 -4.58
C PRO A 73 -7.34 54.40 -4.17
N ILE A 74 -6.80 53.60 -3.27
CA ILE A 74 -7.45 52.46 -2.64
C ILE A 74 -7.26 52.53 -1.12
N LEU A 75 -8.16 51.87 -0.40
CA LEU A 75 -8.00 51.62 1.02
C LEU A 75 -7.48 50.21 1.24
N VAL A 76 -6.38 50.07 2.00
CA VAL A 76 -5.80 48.77 2.37
C VAL A 76 -5.95 48.54 3.86
N ALA A 77 -6.50 47.39 4.25
CA ALA A 77 -6.64 46.99 5.65
C ALA A 77 -6.23 45.52 5.84
N PHE A 78 -6.01 45.11 7.10
CA PHE A 78 -5.89 43.69 7.43
C PHE A 78 -7.22 43.01 7.16
N ALA A 79 -7.20 41.88 6.45
CA ALA A 79 -8.38 41.05 6.31
C ALA A 79 -8.58 40.23 7.59
N GLY A 80 -9.76 40.33 8.20
CA GLY A 80 -10.15 39.45 9.31
C GLY A 80 -10.32 37.99 8.85
N PRO A 81 -10.35 37.00 9.77
CA PRO A 81 -10.55 35.59 9.42
C PRO A 81 -11.82 35.34 8.60
N ASP A 82 -12.87 36.12 8.86
CA ASP A 82 -14.17 36.04 8.18
C ASP A 82 -14.19 36.81 6.84
N GLU A 83 -13.17 37.65 6.59
CA GLU A 83 -13.02 38.42 5.34
C GLU A 83 -12.10 37.71 4.34
N VAL A 84 -11.30 36.74 4.79
CA VAL A 84 -10.58 35.85 3.87
C VAL A 84 -11.65 35.05 3.13
N PRO A 85 -11.74 35.14 1.79
CA PRO A 85 -12.64 34.30 1.01
C PRO A 85 -12.41 32.87 1.47
N GLY A 86 -13.48 32.14 1.81
CA GLY A 86 -13.36 30.72 2.14
C GLY A 86 -12.42 30.10 1.12
N LEU A 87 -11.35 29.45 1.60
CA LEU A 87 -10.29 28.91 0.75
C LEU A 87 -10.95 28.32 -0.50
N PRO A 88 -10.45 28.65 -1.71
CA PRO A 88 -11.05 28.12 -2.92
C PRO A 88 -11.28 26.63 -2.72
N PRO A 89 -12.48 26.11 -3.06
CA PRO A 89 -12.80 24.74 -2.79
C PRO A 89 -11.68 23.83 -3.33
N LEU A 90 -11.46 22.71 -2.65
CA LEU A 90 -10.40 21.76 -3.01
C LEU A 90 -10.58 21.16 -4.42
N ASP A 91 -11.68 21.47 -5.09
CA ASP A 91 -12.08 21.07 -6.44
C ASP A 91 -11.27 21.73 -7.57
N VAL A 92 -10.12 22.34 -7.27
CA VAL A 92 -9.16 22.86 -8.27
C VAL A 92 -8.68 21.77 -9.24
N TYR A 93 -8.75 20.51 -8.83
CA TYR A 93 -8.40 19.36 -9.66
C TYR A 93 -9.49 18.30 -9.63
N ASP A 94 -9.99 17.91 -10.81
CA ASP A 94 -11.00 16.85 -10.97
C ASP A 94 -10.52 15.47 -10.48
N ASN A 95 -9.20 15.29 -10.36
CA ASN A 95 -8.57 14.07 -9.86
C ASN A 95 -8.04 14.17 -8.42
N LEU A 96 -8.39 15.24 -7.67
CA LEU A 96 -8.06 15.30 -6.25
C LEU A 96 -8.91 14.29 -5.48
N ARG A 97 -8.24 13.40 -4.74
CA ARG A 97 -8.88 12.50 -3.78
C ARG A 97 -8.45 12.85 -2.37
N VAL A 98 -9.38 13.37 -1.58
CA VAL A 98 -9.18 13.63 -0.14
C VAL A 98 -9.47 12.34 0.64
N LEU A 99 -8.49 11.86 1.40
CA LEU A 99 -8.67 10.70 2.29
C LEU A 99 -9.05 11.20 3.69
N SER A 100 -10.35 11.34 3.92
CA SER A 100 -10.91 11.73 5.23
C SER A 100 -11.24 10.53 6.14
N GLN A 101 -11.22 9.33 5.57
CA GLN A 101 -11.50 8.07 6.27
C GLN A 101 -10.64 6.95 5.69
N TRP A 102 -10.50 5.86 6.44
CA TRP A 102 -9.92 4.62 5.92
C TRP A 102 -10.72 4.16 4.69
N PRO A 103 -10.05 3.65 3.64
CA PRO A 103 -10.73 3.22 2.43
C PRO A 103 -11.72 2.08 2.73
N ASP A 104 -12.89 2.10 2.09
CA ASP A 104 -13.76 0.92 2.07
C ASP A 104 -12.99 -0.22 1.37
N GLN A 105 -12.84 -1.34 2.06
CA GLN A 105 -12.02 -2.45 1.61
C GLN A 105 -12.91 -3.54 1.00
N LYS A 106 -13.56 -3.19 -0.10
CA LYS A 106 -14.35 -4.13 -0.92
C LYS A 106 -13.68 -4.30 -2.28
N PRO A 107 -13.64 -5.53 -2.83
CA PRO A 107 -14.20 -6.80 -2.30
C PRO A 107 -13.48 -7.33 -1.03
N MET A 108 -13.94 -8.46 -0.45
CA MET A 108 -13.25 -9.08 0.69
C MET A 108 -11.87 -9.59 0.29
N PHE A 109 -11.78 -10.25 -0.87
CA PHE A 109 -10.53 -10.82 -1.39
C PHE A 109 -10.18 -10.27 -2.77
N SER A 110 -8.89 -10.09 -3.00
CA SER A 110 -8.30 -10.09 -4.34
C SER A 110 -7.48 -11.37 -4.48
N VAL A 111 -7.84 -12.24 -5.42
CA VAL A 111 -7.07 -13.44 -5.74
C VAL A 111 -6.20 -13.13 -6.95
N VAL A 112 -4.90 -13.08 -6.75
CA VAL A 112 -3.89 -12.76 -7.76
C VAL A 112 -3.05 -13.99 -8.05
N THR A 113 -2.90 -14.33 -9.33
CA THR A 113 -2.25 -15.56 -9.76
C THR A 113 -1.20 -15.31 -10.83
N LEU A 114 -0.04 -15.96 -10.70
CA LEU A 114 0.94 -16.08 -11.80
C LEU A 114 0.43 -17.14 -12.79
N LEU A 115 -0.28 -16.70 -13.82
CA LEU A 115 -0.92 -17.59 -14.79
C LEU A 115 0.10 -18.12 -15.80
N ARG A 116 0.39 -19.42 -15.76
CA ARG A 116 1.25 -20.10 -16.73
C ARG A 116 0.51 -21.21 -17.48
N ASN A 117 -0.34 -21.96 -16.79
CA ASN A 117 -1.11 -23.06 -17.33
C ASN A 117 -2.61 -22.74 -17.26
N GLU A 118 -3.21 -22.50 -18.42
CA GLU A 118 -4.62 -22.15 -18.52
C GLU A 118 -5.57 -23.25 -18.02
N VAL A 119 -5.20 -24.52 -18.19
CA VAL A 119 -6.02 -25.65 -17.74
C VAL A 119 -6.07 -25.70 -16.22
N SER A 120 -4.90 -25.62 -15.57
CA SER A 120 -4.80 -25.53 -14.11
C SER A 120 -5.57 -24.34 -13.57
N TYR A 121 -5.39 -23.16 -14.17
CA TYR A 121 -6.06 -21.94 -13.74
C TYR A 121 -7.59 -22.02 -13.87
N ARG A 122 -8.11 -22.59 -14.96
CA ARG A 122 -9.56 -22.80 -15.12
C ARG A 122 -10.12 -23.73 -14.05
N ARG A 123 -9.37 -24.76 -13.65
CA ARG A 123 -9.75 -25.63 -12.53
C ARG A 123 -9.73 -24.88 -11.21
N MET A 124 -8.68 -24.10 -10.95
CA MET A 124 -8.59 -23.23 -9.76
C MET A 124 -9.83 -22.33 -9.68
N LEU A 125 -10.11 -21.54 -10.72
CA LEU A 125 -11.26 -20.62 -10.75
C LEU A 125 -12.60 -21.33 -10.52
N ARG A 126 -12.80 -22.52 -11.11
CA ARG A 126 -14.00 -23.33 -10.86
C ARG A 126 -14.12 -23.70 -9.39
N SER A 127 -13.04 -24.18 -8.76
CA SER A 127 -13.06 -24.52 -7.33
C SER A 127 -13.38 -23.30 -6.46
N TYR A 128 -12.77 -22.14 -6.71
CA TYR A 128 -13.09 -20.91 -5.97
C TYR A 128 -14.56 -20.53 -6.08
N ARG A 129 -15.12 -20.55 -7.30
CA ARG A 129 -16.55 -20.31 -7.52
C ARG A 129 -17.43 -21.30 -6.76
N ASP A 130 -17.12 -22.60 -6.87
CA ASP A 130 -17.93 -23.67 -6.27
C ASP A 130 -17.89 -23.61 -4.73
N TYR A 131 -16.87 -23.00 -4.14
CA TYR A 131 -16.69 -22.77 -2.70
C TYR A 131 -16.96 -21.32 -2.25
N GLY A 132 -17.78 -20.57 -2.99
CA GLY A 132 -18.40 -19.33 -2.51
C GLY A 132 -17.58 -18.04 -2.73
N PHE A 133 -16.49 -18.09 -3.49
CA PHE A 133 -15.80 -16.89 -3.95
C PHE A 133 -16.49 -16.36 -5.22
N THR A 134 -17.26 -15.29 -5.08
CA THR A 134 -18.11 -14.74 -6.14
C THR A 134 -17.67 -13.33 -6.53
N PRO A 135 -18.07 -12.80 -7.71
CA PRO A 135 -17.71 -11.44 -8.13
C PRO A 135 -18.12 -10.32 -7.15
N GLU A 136 -19.12 -10.57 -6.29
CA GLU A 136 -19.58 -9.61 -5.29
C GLU A 136 -18.62 -9.52 -4.08
N ASN A 137 -17.88 -10.58 -3.79
CA ASN A 137 -17.03 -10.69 -2.60
C ASN A 137 -15.54 -10.89 -2.91
N THR A 138 -15.19 -11.20 -4.16
CA THR A 138 -13.85 -11.55 -4.60
C THR A 138 -13.58 -11.04 -6.02
N GLU A 139 -12.45 -10.38 -6.24
CA GLU A 139 -11.92 -10.15 -7.58
C GLU A 139 -10.79 -11.13 -7.91
N PHE A 140 -10.61 -11.42 -9.21
CA PHE A 140 -9.57 -12.32 -9.70
C PHE A 140 -8.68 -11.60 -10.71
N ILE A 141 -7.37 -11.60 -10.47
CA ILE A 141 -6.37 -10.92 -11.31
C ILE A 141 -5.32 -11.96 -11.74
N ALA A 142 -5.14 -12.12 -13.04
CA ALA A 142 -4.12 -13.01 -13.60
C ALA A 142 -2.95 -12.21 -14.15
N ILE A 143 -1.75 -12.46 -13.64
CA ILE A 143 -0.50 -12.00 -14.23
C ILE A 143 -0.12 -13.01 -15.31
N ASP A 144 -0.29 -12.64 -16.57
CA ASP A 144 -0.18 -13.55 -17.71
C ASP A 144 1.28 -13.87 -18.05
N ASN A 145 1.74 -15.05 -17.64
CA ASN A 145 3.04 -15.64 -17.94
C ASN A 145 2.96 -16.77 -18.97
N ARG A 146 1.85 -16.93 -19.70
CA ARG A 146 1.64 -18.06 -20.66
C ARG A 146 2.58 -17.99 -21.86
N GLY A 147 2.83 -16.78 -22.37
CA GLY A 147 3.71 -16.55 -23.52
C GLY A 147 5.16 -16.32 -23.10
N ALA A 148 5.39 -15.24 -22.36
CA ALA A 148 6.67 -14.90 -21.75
C ALA A 148 6.41 -14.47 -20.29
N ASN A 149 7.43 -14.55 -19.44
CA ASN A 149 7.29 -14.11 -18.06
C ASN A 149 7.17 -12.57 -18.03
N LEU A 150 5.95 -12.08 -17.79
CA LEU A 150 5.69 -10.66 -17.51
C LEU A 150 6.29 -10.26 -16.16
N ALA A 151 6.17 -11.15 -15.18
CA ALA A 151 6.73 -10.95 -13.84
C ALA A 151 7.15 -12.30 -13.23
N ASP A 152 8.21 -12.25 -12.42
CA ASP A 152 8.58 -13.36 -11.54
C ASP A 152 7.81 -13.34 -10.20
N GLY A 153 8.17 -14.18 -9.23
CA GLY A 153 7.50 -14.23 -7.93
C GLY A 153 7.64 -12.94 -7.11
N TYR A 154 8.81 -12.30 -7.14
CA TYR A 154 9.09 -11.07 -6.39
C TYR A 154 8.42 -9.86 -7.04
N GLN A 155 8.49 -9.74 -8.37
CA GLN A 155 7.81 -8.70 -9.13
C GLN A 155 6.29 -8.89 -9.08
N GLY A 156 5.83 -10.14 -9.19
CA GLY A 156 4.42 -10.52 -9.15
C GLY A 156 3.77 -10.15 -7.83
N ALA A 157 4.42 -10.39 -6.70
CA ALA A 157 3.91 -10.00 -5.38
C ALA A 157 3.74 -8.47 -5.25
N ARG A 158 4.70 -7.66 -5.76
CA ARG A 158 4.59 -6.20 -5.78
C ARG A 158 3.46 -5.73 -6.70
N LEU A 159 3.38 -6.31 -7.89
CA LEU A 159 2.32 -5.99 -8.85
C LEU A 159 0.95 -6.32 -8.24
N ALA A 160 0.80 -7.50 -7.65
CA ALA A 160 -0.42 -7.94 -6.97
C ALA A 160 -0.89 -6.92 -5.93
N LEU A 161 0.02 -6.45 -5.07
CA LEU A 161 -0.32 -5.45 -4.06
C LEU A 161 -0.72 -4.09 -4.64
N SER A 162 -0.14 -3.69 -5.78
CA SER A 162 -0.50 -2.44 -6.45
C SER A 162 -1.85 -2.49 -7.16
N GLN A 163 -2.28 -3.68 -7.57
CA GLN A 163 -3.51 -3.89 -8.36
C GLN A 163 -4.71 -4.31 -7.51
N ALA A 164 -4.46 -4.99 -6.38
CA ALA A 164 -5.52 -5.48 -5.50
C ALA A 164 -6.33 -4.35 -4.87
N MET A 165 -7.65 -4.47 -4.92
CA MET A 165 -8.61 -3.58 -4.25
C MET A 165 -9.16 -4.19 -2.96
N GLY A 166 -9.16 -5.51 -2.85
CA GLY A 166 -9.76 -6.27 -1.77
C GLY A 166 -9.14 -6.04 -0.39
N ARG A 167 -9.89 -6.36 0.67
CA ARG A 167 -9.39 -6.26 2.06
C ARG A 167 -8.18 -7.15 2.29
N TYR A 168 -8.23 -8.37 1.78
CA TYR A 168 -7.15 -9.34 1.82
C TYR A 168 -6.69 -9.66 0.39
N LEU A 169 -5.39 -9.70 0.20
CA LEU A 169 -4.74 -10.16 -1.01
C LEU A 169 -4.37 -11.63 -0.83
N ILE A 170 -4.83 -12.49 -1.73
CA ILE A 170 -4.34 -13.85 -1.90
C ILE A 170 -3.43 -13.84 -3.13
N PHE A 171 -2.15 -14.15 -2.95
CA PHE A 171 -1.19 -14.38 -4.03
C PHE A 171 -0.86 -15.87 -4.08
N CYS A 172 -1.26 -16.55 -5.16
CA CYS A 172 -1.16 -18.01 -5.24
C CYS A 172 -0.71 -18.49 -6.62
N HIS A 173 -0.32 -19.76 -6.69
CA HIS A 173 -0.06 -20.45 -7.95
C HIS A 173 -1.37 -20.75 -8.70
N ASP A 174 -1.26 -21.07 -10.00
CA ASP A 174 -2.41 -21.42 -10.85
C ASP A 174 -2.86 -22.89 -10.70
N ASP A 175 -2.16 -23.67 -9.87
CA ASP A 175 -2.34 -25.10 -9.68
C ASP A 175 -2.78 -25.46 -8.25
N VAL A 176 -3.39 -24.50 -7.55
CA VAL A 176 -4.11 -24.72 -6.30
C VAL A 176 -5.59 -24.99 -6.54
N GLU A 177 -6.21 -25.82 -5.71
CA GLU A 177 -7.63 -26.19 -5.84
C GLU A 177 -8.28 -26.28 -4.46
N LEU A 178 -9.41 -25.60 -4.28
CA LEU A 178 -10.17 -25.68 -3.03
C LEU A 178 -10.91 -27.03 -2.95
N LEU A 179 -10.96 -27.61 -1.75
CA LEU A 179 -11.47 -28.98 -1.55
C LEU A 179 -12.74 -29.09 -0.71
N GLN A 180 -12.93 -28.20 0.27
CA GLN A 180 -14.02 -28.28 1.23
C GLN A 180 -14.21 -26.96 1.98
N ASP A 181 -13.11 -26.35 2.41
CA ASP A 181 -13.14 -25.09 3.14
C ASP A 181 -13.54 -23.98 2.16
N ASN A 182 -14.55 -23.21 2.53
CA ASN A 182 -15.17 -22.20 1.68
C ASN A 182 -14.76 -20.75 2.01
N PHE A 183 -15.42 -19.78 1.36
CA PHE A 183 -15.22 -18.36 1.62
C PHE A 183 -15.43 -17.98 3.11
N ASP A 184 -16.52 -18.44 3.72
CA ASP A 184 -16.86 -18.10 5.11
C ASP A 184 -15.88 -18.73 6.10
N ASP A 185 -15.47 -19.97 5.82
CA ASP A 185 -14.42 -20.70 6.51
C ASP A 185 -13.12 -19.91 6.56
N LEU A 186 -12.68 -19.35 5.42
CA LEU A 186 -11.49 -18.52 5.35
C LEU A 186 -11.68 -17.23 6.15
N CYS A 187 -12.82 -16.54 6.00
CA CYS A 187 -13.14 -15.33 6.76
C CYS A 187 -13.08 -15.58 8.28
N GLN A 188 -13.64 -16.68 8.76
CA GLN A 188 -13.64 -17.04 10.18
C GLN A 188 -12.22 -17.33 10.70
N ARG A 189 -11.40 -18.04 9.90
CA ARG A 189 -9.99 -18.32 10.24
C ARG A 189 -9.17 -17.02 10.32
N LEU A 190 -9.41 -16.07 9.41
CA LEU A 190 -8.77 -14.76 9.42
C LEU A 190 -9.22 -13.90 10.59
N ALA A 191 -10.51 -13.91 10.95
CA ALA A 191 -11.00 -13.22 12.14
C ALA A 191 -10.38 -13.77 13.42
N THR A 192 -10.21 -15.11 13.50
CA THR A 192 -9.52 -15.77 14.61
C THR A 192 -8.05 -15.36 14.66
N LEU A 193 -7.37 -15.30 13.51
CA LEU A 193 -5.98 -14.87 13.44
C LEU A 193 -5.81 -13.38 13.81
N GLU A 194 -6.72 -12.52 13.36
CA GLU A 194 -6.75 -11.10 13.73
C GLU A 194 -6.87 -10.90 15.24
N ALA A 195 -7.75 -11.66 15.89
CA ALA A 195 -7.95 -11.61 17.33
C ALA A 195 -6.73 -12.16 18.11
N LEU A 196 -6.04 -13.16 17.56
CA LEU A 196 -4.86 -13.75 18.16
C LEU A 196 -3.64 -12.83 18.10
N ASP A 197 -3.37 -12.24 16.93
CA ASP A 197 -2.21 -11.37 16.70
C ASP A 197 -2.53 -10.29 15.67
N PRO A 198 -3.01 -9.10 16.08
CA PRO A 198 -3.36 -8.00 15.16
C PRO A 198 -2.22 -7.50 14.27
N ARG A 199 -0.97 -7.93 14.54
CA ARG A 199 0.22 -7.59 13.76
C ARG A 199 0.57 -8.61 12.69
N TRP A 200 -0.25 -9.65 12.49
CA TRP A 200 -0.02 -10.61 11.41
C TRP A 200 -0.07 -9.91 10.04
N MET A 201 0.92 -10.22 9.21
CA MET A 201 1.14 -9.55 7.92
C MET A 201 1.07 -10.53 6.75
N VAL A 202 1.38 -11.81 6.97
CA VAL A 202 1.28 -12.84 5.94
C VAL A 202 0.83 -14.17 6.54
N ALA A 203 -0.03 -14.89 5.82
CA ALA A 203 -0.50 -16.21 6.17
C ALA A 203 -0.37 -17.15 4.96
N GLY A 204 -0.29 -18.45 5.21
CA GLY A 204 -0.27 -19.45 4.14
C GLY A 204 -0.58 -20.85 4.64
N MET A 205 -0.29 -21.85 3.81
CA MET A 205 -0.69 -23.24 4.09
C MET A 205 0.47 -24.16 4.49
N ALA A 206 1.72 -23.76 4.25
CA ALA A 206 2.89 -24.50 4.68
C ALA A 206 4.07 -23.56 4.96
N GLY A 207 4.88 -23.85 5.99
CA GLY A 207 5.96 -22.94 6.38
C GLY A 207 6.83 -23.49 7.50
N GLY A 208 8.06 -22.97 7.61
CA GLY A 208 8.98 -23.30 8.71
C GLY A 208 8.55 -22.66 10.02
N VAL A 209 8.45 -23.44 11.09
CA VAL A 209 7.99 -22.95 12.41
C VAL A 209 8.95 -21.91 12.96
N PHE A 210 8.39 -20.79 13.44
CA PHE A 210 9.16 -19.64 13.89
C PHE A 210 10.15 -20.00 15.00
N ARG A 211 11.44 -19.71 14.79
CA ARG A 211 12.54 -19.83 15.77
C ARG A 211 12.59 -21.19 16.50
N GLN A 212 12.29 -22.28 15.80
CA GLN A 212 12.37 -23.59 16.42
C GLN A 212 13.82 -24.04 16.62
N GLN A 213 14.14 -24.47 17.84
CA GLN A 213 15.50 -24.83 18.25
C GLN A 213 16.10 -25.98 17.42
N ALA A 214 17.40 -25.87 17.11
CA ALA A 214 18.16 -26.82 16.31
C ALA A 214 18.22 -28.26 16.88
N SER A 215 17.93 -28.44 18.17
CA SER A 215 17.90 -29.75 18.84
C SER A 215 16.62 -30.57 18.58
N ALA A 216 15.57 -29.97 18.00
CA ALA A 216 14.37 -30.71 17.64
C ALA A 216 14.62 -31.54 16.37
N THR A 217 14.97 -32.81 16.51
CA THR A 217 14.96 -33.76 15.38
C THR A 217 13.51 -34.13 15.04
N GLY A 218 13.15 -34.14 13.74
CA GLY A 218 11.87 -34.68 13.25
C GLY A 218 10.87 -33.69 12.64
N ARG A 219 9.71 -34.25 12.25
CA ARG A 219 8.57 -33.68 11.49
C ARG A 219 7.94 -32.38 12.04
N ASN A 220 8.45 -31.84 13.15
CA ASN A 220 7.87 -30.68 13.84
C ASN A 220 8.40 -29.32 13.34
N ARG A 221 9.33 -29.29 12.38
CA ARG A 221 9.95 -28.06 11.86
C ARG A 221 9.14 -27.32 10.80
N VAL A 222 8.17 -28.00 10.19
CA VAL A 222 7.30 -27.43 9.16
C VAL A 222 5.87 -27.59 9.63
N ALA A 223 5.14 -26.48 9.71
CA ALA A 223 3.70 -26.48 9.87
C ALA A 223 3.05 -26.56 8.49
N SER A 224 2.00 -27.37 8.34
CA SER A 224 1.31 -27.48 7.05
C SER A 224 -0.14 -27.93 7.16
N ARG A 225 -1.03 -27.30 6.40
CA ARG A 225 -2.44 -27.67 6.20
C ARG A 225 -2.78 -27.72 4.71
N LEU A 226 -2.51 -28.84 4.05
CA LEU A 226 -2.83 -29.01 2.63
C LEU A 226 -2.94 -30.49 2.23
N SER A 227 -3.44 -30.73 1.03
CA SER A 227 -3.22 -31.98 0.29
C SER A 227 -2.30 -31.72 -0.88
N ASP A 228 -1.45 -32.68 -1.15
CA ASP A 228 -0.49 -32.63 -2.25
C ASP A 228 -0.13 -34.06 -2.66
N ARG A 229 0.82 -34.20 -3.59
CA ARG A 229 1.30 -35.52 -4.02
C ARG A 229 1.92 -36.38 -2.91
N TRP A 230 2.32 -35.77 -1.78
CA TRP A 230 2.95 -36.45 -0.66
C TRP A 230 1.92 -36.92 0.39
N GLY A 231 0.65 -36.53 0.27
CA GLY A 231 -0.44 -37.09 1.05
C GLY A 231 -1.70 -36.22 1.09
N ALA A 232 -2.84 -36.87 1.29
CA ALA A 232 -4.11 -36.20 1.54
C ALA A 232 -4.21 -35.70 3.00
N GLY A 233 -4.89 -34.56 3.18
CA GLY A 233 -5.24 -34.01 4.49
C GLY A 233 -4.07 -33.75 5.44
N ARG A 234 -2.85 -33.46 4.95
CA ARG A 234 -1.69 -33.19 5.81
C ARG A 234 -2.03 -32.04 6.75
N ARG A 235 -1.91 -32.31 8.05
CA ARG A 235 -2.19 -31.38 9.15
C ARG A 235 -1.09 -31.51 10.20
N VAL A 236 0.04 -30.84 9.96
CA VAL A 236 1.31 -31.03 10.68
C VAL A 236 1.60 -29.83 11.60
N CYS A 237 2.20 -30.10 12.76
CA CYS A 237 2.63 -29.10 13.75
C CYS A 237 1.48 -28.25 14.34
N ARG A 238 0.40 -28.92 14.77
CA ARG A 238 -0.74 -28.33 15.49
C ARG A 238 -0.34 -27.74 16.86
N PRO A 239 -1.12 -26.79 17.42
CA PRO A 239 -2.35 -26.18 16.87
C PRO A 239 -2.11 -25.11 15.80
N PHE A 240 -3.17 -24.77 15.06
CA PHE A 240 -3.26 -23.64 14.14
C PHE A 240 -4.16 -22.53 14.74
N PRO A 241 -3.97 -21.25 14.38
CA PRO A 241 -2.86 -20.72 13.56
C PRO A 241 -1.50 -20.97 14.21
N ARG A 242 -0.48 -21.26 13.39
CA ARG A 242 0.88 -21.54 13.86
C ARG A 242 1.83 -20.48 13.32
N GLN A 243 2.51 -19.77 14.21
CA GLN A 243 3.51 -18.79 13.80
C GLN A 243 4.69 -19.48 13.08
N VAL A 244 5.09 -18.90 11.95
CA VAL A 244 6.15 -19.38 11.07
C VAL A 244 7.13 -18.24 10.74
N GLU A 245 8.32 -18.61 10.27
CA GLU A 245 9.35 -17.68 9.77
C GLU A 245 9.56 -17.78 8.26
N SER A 246 8.87 -18.71 7.61
CA SER A 246 8.84 -18.87 6.16
C SER A 246 7.46 -19.36 5.74
N LEU A 247 7.08 -19.10 4.49
CA LEU A 247 5.90 -19.69 3.87
C LEU A 247 6.23 -20.21 2.48
N ASP A 248 5.58 -21.31 2.11
CA ASP A 248 5.57 -21.86 0.76
C ASP A 248 4.78 -20.92 -0.16
N GLU A 249 5.29 -20.74 -1.37
CA GLU A 249 4.80 -19.79 -2.34
C GLU A 249 3.44 -20.12 -2.94
N MET A 250 2.97 -21.37 -2.78
CA MET A 250 1.76 -21.85 -3.44
C MET A 250 0.49 -21.09 -3.06
N PHE A 251 0.43 -20.54 -1.84
CA PHE A 251 -0.68 -19.73 -1.36
C PHE A 251 -0.22 -18.83 -0.22
N LEU A 252 -0.21 -17.53 -0.49
CA LEU A 252 0.16 -16.47 0.44
C LEU A 252 -1.04 -15.52 0.58
N LEU A 253 -1.42 -15.19 1.81
CA LEU A 253 -2.56 -14.33 2.12
C LEU A 253 -2.09 -13.17 3.00
N MET A 254 -2.41 -11.95 2.60
CA MET A 254 -1.95 -10.74 3.27
C MET A 254 -3.11 -9.76 3.47
N PRO A 255 -3.23 -9.08 4.62
CA PRO A 255 -4.12 -7.95 4.79
C PRO A 255 -3.55 -6.75 4.01
N ARG A 256 -4.29 -6.23 3.02
CA ARG A 256 -3.75 -5.33 1.99
C ARG A 256 -3.05 -4.09 2.56
N LEU A 257 -3.61 -3.48 3.62
CA LEU A 257 -3.08 -2.23 4.19
C LEU A 257 -1.80 -2.42 5.02
N ARG A 258 -1.43 -3.66 5.36
CA ARG A 258 -0.19 -3.97 6.10
C ARG A 258 0.56 -5.15 5.47
N ALA A 259 0.36 -5.39 4.19
CA ALA A 259 1.09 -6.43 3.45
C ALA A 259 2.59 -6.05 3.38
N PRO A 260 3.52 -6.99 3.63
CA PRO A 260 4.94 -6.74 3.45
C PRO A 260 5.25 -6.57 1.97
N GLN A 261 6.21 -5.70 1.65
CA GLN A 261 6.73 -5.56 0.28
C GLN A 261 7.78 -6.63 0.05
N SER A 262 7.72 -7.33 -1.09
CA SER A 262 8.83 -8.19 -1.49
C SER A 262 10.04 -7.37 -1.92
N SER A 263 11.20 -8.01 -1.79
CA SER A 263 12.51 -7.46 -2.11
C SER A 263 12.64 -7.03 -3.58
N ILE A 264 13.21 -5.83 -3.80
CA ILE A 264 13.43 -5.27 -5.14
C ILE A 264 14.71 -5.82 -5.78
N ASP A 265 15.70 -6.14 -4.96
CA ASP A 265 17.02 -6.68 -5.29
C ASP A 265 17.04 -8.21 -5.45
N LEU A 266 15.92 -8.88 -5.22
CA LEU A 266 15.73 -10.30 -5.49
C LEU A 266 14.80 -10.50 -6.69
N SER A 267 14.99 -11.62 -7.39
CA SER A 267 14.24 -12.00 -8.58
C SER A 267 14.18 -13.53 -8.71
N GLY A 268 13.21 -14.00 -9.50
CA GLY A 268 12.94 -15.41 -9.76
C GLY A 268 11.67 -15.96 -9.09
N PHE A 269 11.51 -17.28 -9.10
CA PHE A 269 10.29 -18.00 -8.69
C PHE A 269 10.46 -18.79 -7.39
N HIS A 270 11.55 -18.57 -6.65
CA HIS A 270 11.85 -19.28 -5.42
C HIS A 270 12.09 -18.32 -4.25
N PHE A 271 11.67 -18.73 -3.06
CA PHE A 271 11.89 -18.06 -1.78
C PHE A 271 11.19 -16.72 -1.59
N PHE A 272 10.32 -16.28 -2.52
CA PHE A 272 9.60 -15.02 -2.34
C PHE A 272 8.56 -15.09 -1.21
N GLY A 273 8.03 -16.27 -0.89
CA GLY A 273 7.19 -16.47 0.29
C GLY A 273 7.97 -16.33 1.59
N THR A 274 9.22 -16.83 1.60
CA THR A 274 10.15 -16.67 2.73
C THR A 274 10.60 -15.22 2.87
N ASP A 275 10.92 -14.56 1.77
CA ASP A 275 11.25 -13.14 1.72
C ASP A 275 10.15 -12.27 2.35
N LEU A 276 8.88 -12.48 1.97
CA LEU A 276 7.74 -11.75 2.54
C LEU A 276 7.62 -11.98 4.06
N CYS A 277 7.91 -13.18 4.56
CA CYS A 277 7.91 -13.46 6.01
C CYS A 277 9.02 -12.71 6.74
N LEU A 278 10.22 -12.63 6.15
CA LEU A 278 11.35 -11.92 6.75
C LEU A 278 11.15 -10.41 6.69
N GLN A 279 10.59 -9.88 5.59
CA GLN A 279 10.18 -8.49 5.49
C GLN A 279 9.08 -8.14 6.50
N ALA A 280 8.13 -9.03 6.75
CA ALA A 280 7.15 -8.87 7.82
C ALA A 280 7.81 -8.80 9.21
N GLU A 281 8.77 -9.68 9.51
CA GLU A 281 9.51 -9.64 10.79
C GLU A 281 10.29 -8.31 10.94
N LEU A 282 10.98 -7.86 9.89
CA LEU A 282 11.70 -6.59 9.88
C LEU A 282 10.77 -5.37 10.06
N ALA A 283 9.53 -5.47 9.58
CA ALA A 283 8.49 -4.45 9.75
C ALA A 283 7.77 -4.53 11.11
N GLY A 284 8.15 -5.46 11.99
CA GLY A 284 7.55 -5.64 13.32
C GLY A 284 6.26 -6.47 13.35
N GLY A 285 5.93 -7.13 12.25
CA GLY A 285 4.80 -8.06 12.13
C GLY A 285 5.21 -9.53 12.20
N SER A 286 4.28 -10.39 11.77
CA SER A 286 4.38 -11.84 11.94
C SER A 286 3.78 -12.62 10.77
N ALA A 287 4.22 -13.87 10.62
CA ALA A 287 3.75 -14.81 9.61
C ALA A 287 3.11 -16.06 10.23
N TYR A 288 2.08 -16.62 9.60
CA TYR A 288 1.34 -17.77 10.12
C TYR A 288 0.99 -18.83 9.07
N VAL A 289 0.98 -20.10 9.47
CA VAL A 289 0.19 -21.13 8.79
C VAL A 289 -1.18 -21.19 9.43
N ILE A 290 -2.24 -21.13 8.61
CA ILE A 290 -3.64 -21.20 9.06
C ILE A 290 -4.28 -22.55 8.73
N ASP A 291 -5.40 -22.86 9.36
CA ASP A 291 -6.09 -24.15 9.19
C ASP A 291 -7.01 -24.19 7.96
N PHE A 292 -6.61 -23.63 6.82
CA PHE A 292 -7.40 -23.62 5.59
C PHE A 292 -6.92 -24.69 4.62
N HIS A 293 -7.80 -25.59 4.19
CA HIS A 293 -7.43 -26.78 3.43
C HIS A 293 -7.70 -26.65 1.95
N LEU A 294 -6.63 -26.78 1.18
CA LEU A 294 -6.66 -26.87 -0.27
C LEU A 294 -5.76 -28.00 -0.79
N PHE A 295 -5.83 -28.26 -2.08
CA PHE A 295 -4.95 -29.16 -2.80
C PHE A 295 -3.92 -28.37 -3.60
N HIS A 296 -2.65 -28.78 -3.57
CA HIS A 296 -1.58 -28.28 -4.43
C HIS A 296 -1.18 -29.35 -5.43
N HIS A 297 -1.40 -29.10 -6.73
CA HIS A 297 -1.03 -30.05 -7.79
C HIS A 297 0.45 -29.99 -8.16
N GLY A 298 1.12 -28.88 -7.84
CA GLY A 298 2.51 -28.63 -8.18
C GLY A 298 3.50 -29.64 -7.60
N THR A 299 4.55 -29.92 -8.37
CA THR A 299 5.58 -30.90 -8.02
C THR A 299 6.84 -30.29 -7.42
N GLY A 300 7.00 -28.97 -7.53
CA GLY A 300 8.21 -28.24 -7.17
C GLY A 300 9.39 -28.55 -8.10
N HIS A 301 10.09 -27.51 -8.54
CA HIS A 301 11.33 -27.64 -9.31
C HIS A 301 12.49 -27.07 -8.50
N LYS A 302 13.64 -27.76 -8.48
CA LYS A 302 14.88 -27.31 -7.82
C LYS A 302 16.03 -27.36 -8.82
N GLY A 303 15.97 -26.49 -9.82
CA GLY A 303 16.98 -26.35 -10.86
C GLY A 303 18.21 -25.55 -10.40
N PRO A 304 19.15 -25.25 -11.31
CA PRO A 304 20.27 -24.35 -11.01
C PRO A 304 19.83 -22.98 -10.46
N ASP A 305 18.72 -22.46 -10.98
CA ASP A 305 18.12 -21.18 -10.57
C ASP A 305 17.64 -21.19 -9.11
N TYR A 306 17.19 -22.34 -8.60
CA TYR A 306 16.83 -22.51 -7.18
C TYR A 306 18.03 -22.27 -6.26
N TRP A 307 19.18 -22.86 -6.60
CA TRP A 307 20.39 -22.75 -5.78
C TRP A 307 21.02 -21.36 -5.86
N GLU A 308 20.96 -20.73 -7.05
CA GLU A 308 21.37 -19.34 -7.21
C GLU A 308 20.50 -18.39 -6.38
N GLN A 309 19.17 -18.54 -6.44
CA GLN A 309 18.24 -17.74 -5.64
C GLN A 309 18.41 -17.97 -4.14
N LYS A 310 18.66 -19.23 -3.73
CA LYS A 310 19.02 -19.57 -2.34
C LYS A 310 20.25 -18.78 -1.88
N ALA A 311 21.33 -18.77 -2.66
CA ALA A 311 22.55 -18.05 -2.31
C ALA A 311 22.32 -16.53 -2.20
N ARG A 312 21.51 -15.95 -3.11
CA ARG A 312 21.17 -14.52 -3.10
C ARG A 312 20.36 -14.12 -1.87
N ILE A 313 19.31 -14.87 -1.52
CA ILE A 313 18.51 -14.58 -0.33
C ILE A 313 19.33 -14.76 0.96
N GLU A 314 20.19 -15.77 1.03
CA GLU A 314 21.10 -15.96 2.16
C GLU A 314 22.08 -14.78 2.31
N ALA A 315 22.71 -14.36 1.22
CA ALA A 315 23.63 -13.23 1.21
C ALA A 315 22.93 -11.93 1.64
N LYS A 316 21.69 -11.71 1.18
CA LYS A 316 20.88 -10.54 1.56
C LYS A 316 20.60 -10.49 3.05
N TYR A 317 20.14 -11.59 3.64
CA TYR A 317 19.63 -11.59 5.01
C TYR A 317 20.69 -11.87 6.09
N ARG A 318 21.85 -12.41 5.71
CA ARG A 318 23.04 -12.57 6.57
C ARG A 318 23.36 -11.38 7.47
N PRO A 319 23.50 -10.14 6.96
CA PRO A 319 23.82 -8.98 7.81
C PRO A 319 22.70 -8.61 8.80
N TYR A 320 21.45 -8.98 8.52
CA TYR A 320 20.30 -8.64 9.37
C TYR A 320 19.99 -9.72 10.42
N PHE A 321 20.33 -10.98 10.12
CA PHE A 321 20.02 -12.14 10.97
C PHE A 321 21.24 -13.06 11.14
N PRO A 322 22.38 -12.57 11.66
CA PRO A 322 23.63 -13.32 11.65
C PRO A 322 23.54 -14.64 12.42
N GLY A 323 23.89 -15.74 11.77
CA GLY A 323 23.88 -17.09 12.34
C GLY A 323 22.49 -17.75 12.41
N ARG A 324 21.45 -17.10 11.89
CA ARG A 324 20.09 -17.65 11.91
C ARG A 324 19.94 -18.72 10.84
N ILE A 325 19.34 -19.84 11.24
CA ILE A 325 18.86 -20.86 10.31
C ILE A 325 17.35 -20.71 10.20
N VAL A 326 16.85 -20.41 9.01
CA VAL A 326 15.42 -20.34 8.72
C VAL A 326 14.98 -21.63 8.05
N VAL A 327 14.05 -22.34 8.67
CA VAL A 327 13.46 -23.53 8.06
C VAL A 327 12.49 -23.12 6.95
N THR A 328 12.48 -23.85 5.84
CA THR A 328 11.45 -23.70 4.79
C THR A 328 10.77 -25.04 4.49
N SER A 329 9.71 -25.03 3.67
CA SER A 329 9.07 -26.24 3.15
C SER A 329 10.01 -27.07 2.25
N THR A 330 11.12 -26.48 1.78
CA THR A 330 12.01 -27.09 0.79
C THR A 330 13.43 -27.37 1.30
N GLN A 331 14.19 -26.34 1.65
CA GLN A 331 15.55 -26.40 2.21
C GLN A 331 15.76 -25.26 3.21
N PRO A 332 16.49 -25.47 4.31
CA PRO A 332 16.80 -24.39 5.23
C PRO A 332 17.68 -23.32 4.56
N LEU A 333 17.49 -22.07 4.98
CA LEU A 333 18.35 -20.93 4.67
C LEU A 333 19.27 -20.66 5.86
N GLN A 334 20.52 -20.28 5.58
CA GLN A 334 21.54 -19.92 6.55
C GLN A 334 22.01 -18.50 6.30
N PHE A 335 21.66 -17.61 7.23
CA PHE A 335 22.00 -16.20 7.20
C PHE A 335 23.35 -16.00 7.88
#